data_AF-A0A919GDU9-F1
#
_entry.id   AF-A0A919GDU9-F1
#
_cell.length_a   1.000
_cell.length_b   1.000
_cell.length_c   1.000
_cell.angle_alpha   90.00
_cell.angle_beta   90.00
_cell.angle_gamma   90.00
#
_symmetry.space_group_name_H-M   'P 1'
#
loop_
_entity.id
_entity.type
_entity.pdbx_description
1 polymer ?
#
loop_
_entity_poly.entity_id
_entity_poly.type
_entity_poly.pdbx_seq_one_letter_code
_entity_poly.pdbx_strand_id
1 'polypeptide(L)'
;MTRRFTRLALSAALVTAAGAGLLSTGSAHAVGISTVGGQITRSEVLARAQSWVDEGVWYSQQGTYSDSNGSYRPDCSGYVSMSWHLGQSRTTWTLPGVSAQLGSFDDLKPGDALDRYNPATAQYDTHVILFAGWVDGAHTSANIYTESQSGTQASRKTYSRSYLNSQNYVGFRYNNIVDASPTSYPDPASLPTGTLVKASGDPTVKLMISGAGLAVSGSDVTPDGYDMSKVVTVDDAKFWALPSSLPAGTVVHDQGGGANRYVIVGGAALPITGAEWTADGYSIRPDMGVPTSWLNAATAASLPAGTVVHDQGGGANRYVIVGGAALPITGAEWTADGYSIRPDMGVPGAWLASAQQTVLPTGTLVTGQSGGDPSIYVMVNNSALPITGSEWTADGYAGQALMGVPETWLGAAVAKPLADRTVVKDVSGANATVHVMAGGKAVALSGADYTALHYDAAPLVAAPGTWLAAAAARPAPADGTLLVSPDSATVWLVTGHGGKKALTAADFGPGKYDLAKVVTVPAALTASLPTVTS
;
A
#
# COMPACT_ATOMS: atom_id res chain seq x y z
N MET A 1 -67.60 29.52 2.61
CA MET A 1 -67.03 28.53 3.55
C MET A 1 -65.56 28.90 3.77
N THR A 2 -65.20 29.12 5.02
CA THR A 2 -64.03 29.89 5.45
C THR A 2 -63.11 29.00 6.27
N ARG A 3 -61.79 29.29 6.22
CA ARG A 3 -60.74 28.97 7.24
C ARG A 3 -60.23 27.51 7.24
N ARG A 4 -58.95 27.20 7.49
CA ARG A 4 -57.84 27.91 8.15
C ARG A 4 -56.53 27.15 7.85
N PHE A 5 -55.42 27.88 7.65
CA PHE A 5 -54.06 27.35 7.78
C PHE A 5 -53.68 27.25 9.26
N THR A 6 -53.16 26.11 9.71
CA THR A 6 -52.66 25.90 11.08
C THR A 6 -51.14 26.07 11.08
N ARG A 7 -50.65 27.11 11.75
CA ARG A 7 -49.24 27.31 12.10
C ARG A 7 -48.93 26.48 13.34
N LEU A 8 -47.84 25.70 13.31
CA LEU A 8 -47.27 25.09 14.51
C LEU A 8 -46.28 26.08 15.13
N ALA A 9 -46.51 26.46 16.38
CA ALA A 9 -45.64 27.30 17.19
C ALA A 9 -44.63 26.42 17.93
N LEU A 10 -43.34 26.80 17.88
CA LEU A 10 -42.28 26.21 18.69
C LEU A 10 -42.12 27.08 19.94
N SER A 11 -42.43 26.52 21.11
CA SER A 11 -42.33 27.20 22.39
C SER A 11 -40.89 27.26 22.87
N ALA A 12 -40.42 28.48 23.17
CA ALA A 12 -39.20 28.77 23.90
C ALA A 12 -39.42 28.56 25.41
N ALA A 13 -38.46 27.92 26.08
CA ALA A 13 -38.33 27.94 27.53
C ALA A 13 -36.91 28.39 27.90
N LEU A 14 -36.81 29.57 28.49
CA LEU A 14 -35.63 30.09 29.18
C LEU A 14 -35.64 29.58 30.63
N VAL A 15 -34.53 29.03 31.10
CA VAL A 15 -34.12 29.08 32.51
C VAL A 15 -32.63 29.42 32.54
N THR A 16 -32.32 30.57 33.13
CA THR A 16 -30.97 31.07 33.45
C THR A 16 -30.64 30.77 34.92
N ALA A 17 -29.45 30.21 35.20
CA ALA A 17 -28.50 30.72 36.21
C ALA A 17 -27.26 29.81 36.38
N ALA A 18 -26.11 30.36 35.99
CA ALA A 18 -24.80 30.36 36.66
C ALA A 18 -24.21 29.06 37.26
N GLY A 19 -23.19 28.54 36.57
CA GLY A 19 -22.11 27.74 37.13
C GLY A 19 -20.87 27.91 36.25
N ALA A 20 -19.97 28.81 36.65
CA ALA A 20 -18.71 29.07 35.97
C ALA A 20 -17.79 27.85 36.07
N GLY A 21 -17.41 27.29 34.91
CA GLY A 21 -16.36 26.29 34.76
C GLY A 21 -15.77 26.46 33.37
N LEU A 22 -14.50 26.88 33.31
CA LEU A 22 -13.81 27.40 32.13
C LEU A 22 -13.91 26.47 30.91
N LEU A 23 -14.38 27.03 29.78
CA LEU A 23 -14.01 26.55 28.46
C LEU A 23 -12.52 26.86 28.26
N SER A 24 -11.67 25.88 28.54
CA SER A 24 -10.25 25.88 28.20
C SER A 24 -10.04 25.05 26.94
N THR A 25 -10.28 25.65 25.78
CA THR A 25 -9.66 25.19 24.53
C THR A 25 -8.20 25.61 24.56
N GLY A 26 -7.39 24.82 25.25
CA GLY A 26 -5.93 24.94 25.27
C GLY A 26 -5.35 23.73 24.58
N SER A 27 -4.84 23.92 23.36
CA SER A 27 -3.89 22.99 22.75
C SER A 27 -2.71 22.86 23.72
N ALA A 28 -2.53 21.70 24.33
CA ALA A 28 -1.37 21.43 25.16
C ALA A 28 -0.15 21.18 24.25
N HIS A 29 0.34 22.23 23.60
CA HIS A 29 1.73 22.28 23.14
C HIS A 29 2.59 22.36 24.40
N ALA A 30 3.49 21.41 24.59
CA ALA A 30 4.41 21.43 25.72
C ALA A 30 5.21 22.75 25.69
N VAL A 31 4.88 23.64 26.62
CA VAL A 31 5.55 24.93 26.83
C VAL A 31 7.02 24.65 27.17
N GLY A 32 7.92 25.34 26.47
CA GLY A 32 9.36 25.19 26.56
C GLY A 32 9.90 25.30 27.99
N ILE A 33 11.00 24.58 28.24
CA ILE A 33 11.69 24.50 29.54
C ILE A 33 12.55 25.76 29.77
N SER A 34 12.89 26.50 28.69
CA SER A 34 13.71 27.70 28.78
C SER A 34 12.96 28.88 29.39
N THR A 35 13.69 29.73 30.09
CA THR A 35 13.20 31.05 30.52
C THR A 35 13.42 32.08 29.41
N VAL A 36 12.61 33.13 29.40
CA VAL A 36 12.74 34.24 28.45
C VAL A 36 14.17 34.81 28.46
N GLY A 37 14.85 34.76 27.31
CA GLY A 37 16.24 35.20 27.11
C GLY A 37 17.30 34.30 27.76
N GLY A 38 16.90 33.18 28.36
CA GLY A 38 17.77 32.20 28.99
C GLY A 38 18.42 31.24 28.00
N GLN A 39 19.03 30.17 28.52
CA GLN A 39 19.53 29.09 27.68
C GLN A 39 18.38 28.31 27.06
N ILE A 40 18.50 28.01 25.77
CA ILE A 40 17.46 27.32 24.99
C ILE A 40 18.08 26.22 24.13
N THR A 41 17.39 25.09 24.02
CA THR A 41 17.83 23.98 23.17
C THR A 41 17.42 24.18 21.72
N ARG A 42 18.16 23.59 20.78
CA ARG A 42 17.79 23.62 19.35
C ARG A 42 16.41 23.04 19.07
N SER A 43 16.07 21.94 19.73
CA SER A 43 14.75 21.31 19.62
C SER A 43 13.63 22.24 20.09
N GLU A 44 13.85 22.97 21.18
CA GLU A 44 12.88 23.96 21.65
C GLU A 44 12.75 25.14 20.66
N VAL A 45 13.86 25.61 20.10
CA VAL A 45 13.83 26.66 19.05
C VAL A 45 12.98 26.21 17.85
N LEU A 46 13.17 24.99 17.37
CA LEU A 46 12.40 24.45 16.24
C LEU A 46 10.94 24.19 16.59
N ALA A 47 10.64 23.74 17.82
CA ALA A 47 9.28 23.52 18.27
C ALA A 47 8.49 24.83 18.34
N ARG A 48 9.10 25.89 18.87
CA ARG A 48 8.53 27.24 18.89
C ARG A 48 8.33 27.79 17.47
N ALA A 49 9.29 27.56 16.57
CA ALA A 49 9.15 27.92 15.17
C ALA A 49 7.98 27.19 14.49
N GLN A 50 7.85 25.88 14.70
CA GLN A 50 6.78 25.07 14.11
C GLN A 50 5.40 25.45 14.66
N SER A 51 5.24 25.71 15.97
CA SER A 51 3.95 26.12 16.52
C SER A 51 3.41 27.41 15.88
N TRP A 52 4.30 28.36 15.58
CA TRP A 52 3.93 29.61 14.91
C TRP A 52 3.54 29.41 13.43
N VAL A 53 4.07 28.38 12.78
CA VAL A 53 3.62 27.95 11.44
C VAL A 53 2.26 27.25 11.52
N ASP A 54 2.08 26.37 12.51
CA ASP A 54 0.83 25.62 12.71
C ASP A 54 -0.36 26.53 13.05
N GLU A 55 -0.10 27.61 13.81
CA GLU A 55 -1.08 28.65 14.11
C GLU A 55 -1.40 29.54 12.89
N GLY A 56 -0.64 29.42 11.80
CA GLY A 56 -0.88 30.14 10.56
C GLY A 56 -0.77 31.66 10.73
N VAL A 57 0.22 32.12 11.52
CA VAL A 57 0.39 33.55 11.82
C VAL A 57 0.68 34.33 10.54
N TRP A 58 -0.03 35.44 10.35
CA TRP A 58 0.07 36.31 9.18
C TRP A 58 1.13 37.39 9.37
N TYR A 59 1.97 37.56 8.35
CA TYR A 59 3.01 38.58 8.34
C TYR A 59 2.42 39.98 8.50
N SER A 60 2.88 40.71 9.52
CA SER A 60 2.65 42.13 9.73
C SER A 60 3.86 42.78 10.43
N GLN A 61 4.39 43.84 9.82
CA GLN A 61 5.40 44.71 10.45
C GLN A 61 4.79 45.65 11.51
N GLN A 62 3.47 45.63 11.70
CA GLN A 62 2.76 46.44 12.68
C GLN A 62 2.09 45.54 13.73
N GLY A 63 2.13 45.98 14.99
CA GLY A 63 1.46 45.29 16.09
C GLY A 63 2.25 44.12 16.68
N THR A 64 1.54 43.25 17.38
CA THR A 64 2.11 42.14 18.16
C THR A 64 1.15 40.97 18.09
N TYR A 65 1.68 39.78 17.86
CA TYR A 65 1.00 38.51 17.98
C TYR A 65 1.34 37.88 19.33
N SER A 66 0.33 37.41 20.05
CA SER A 66 0.49 36.84 21.39
C SER A 66 -0.08 35.44 21.42
N ASP A 67 0.75 34.47 21.78
CA ASP A 67 0.43 33.04 21.88
C ASP A 67 1.03 32.44 23.17
N SER A 68 1.08 31.11 23.26
CA SER A 68 1.75 30.41 24.36
C SER A 68 3.27 30.61 24.39
N ASN A 69 3.88 31.13 23.32
CA ASN A 69 5.31 31.41 23.23
C ASN A 69 5.67 32.83 23.70
N GLY A 70 4.68 33.72 23.82
CA GLY A 70 4.80 35.09 24.29
C GLY A 70 4.27 36.11 23.29
N SER A 71 4.67 37.36 23.43
CA SER A 71 4.19 38.47 22.59
C SER A 71 5.30 39.00 21.68
N TYR A 72 5.19 38.75 20.38
CA TYR A 72 6.20 39.15 19.39
C TYR A 72 5.59 39.79 18.15
N ARG A 73 6.35 40.62 17.44
CA ARG A 73 5.96 41.15 16.12
C ARG A 73 5.86 39.98 15.12
N PRO A 74 4.75 39.81 14.38
CA PRO A 74 4.62 38.75 13.39
C PRO A 74 5.32 39.14 12.09
N ASP A 75 6.65 39.28 12.11
CA ASP A 75 7.46 39.51 10.93
C ASP A 75 8.73 38.65 10.95
N CYS A 76 9.57 38.74 9.92
CA CYS A 76 10.72 37.85 9.75
C CYS A 76 11.64 37.78 10.99
N SER A 77 11.92 38.94 11.62
CA SER A 77 12.84 39.01 12.76
C SER A 77 12.15 38.83 14.10
N GLY A 78 10.85 39.15 14.20
CA GLY A 78 10.03 38.79 15.34
C GLY A 78 9.77 37.28 15.42
N TYR A 79 9.62 36.60 14.29
CA TYR A 79 9.55 35.14 14.18
C TYR A 79 10.81 34.46 14.73
N VAL A 80 11.99 34.92 14.32
CA VAL A 80 13.27 34.41 14.85
C VAL A 80 13.42 34.76 16.34
N SER A 81 13.01 35.97 16.75
CA SER A 81 13.04 36.37 18.17
C SER A 81 12.15 35.49 19.04
N MET A 82 10.97 35.13 18.55
CA MET A 82 10.05 34.20 19.21
C MET A 82 10.66 32.80 19.29
N SER A 83 11.22 32.31 18.19
CA SER A 83 11.84 30.99 18.11
C SER A 83 13.00 30.86 19.09
N TRP A 84 13.80 31.92 19.28
CA TRP A 84 14.88 32.00 20.26
C TRP A 84 14.44 32.39 21.68
N HIS A 85 13.13 32.55 21.92
CA HIS A 85 12.55 32.93 23.22
C HIS A 85 13.15 34.23 23.79
N LEU A 86 13.42 35.22 22.95
CA LEU A 86 14.01 36.49 23.38
C LEU A 86 13.01 37.32 24.20
N GLY A 87 13.49 38.12 25.16
CA GLY A 87 12.62 39.03 25.93
C GLY A 87 12.01 40.20 25.15
N GLN A 88 12.37 40.37 23.88
CA GLN A 88 11.80 41.40 23.00
C GLN A 88 11.94 40.98 21.54
N SER A 89 11.02 41.44 20.69
CA SER A 89 11.15 41.29 19.24
C SER A 89 12.28 42.17 18.72
N ARG A 90 13.40 41.52 18.38
CA ARG A 90 14.51 42.16 17.69
C ARG A 90 14.13 42.41 16.23
N THR A 91 15.03 43.10 15.56
CA THR A 91 15.01 43.41 14.13
C THR A 91 16.21 42.73 13.47
N THR A 92 16.22 42.56 12.16
CA THR A 92 17.38 42.04 11.40
C THR A 92 18.69 42.74 11.81
N TRP A 93 18.69 44.07 11.91
CA TRP A 93 19.89 44.82 12.31
C TRP A 93 20.29 44.68 13.79
N THR A 94 19.41 44.22 14.67
CA THR A 94 19.70 44.06 16.11
C THR A 94 19.84 42.60 16.58
N LEU A 95 19.47 41.63 15.75
CA LEU A 95 19.70 40.20 15.98
C LEU A 95 21.19 39.85 16.15
N PRO A 96 22.13 40.42 15.35
CA PRO A 96 23.57 40.22 15.56
C PRO A 96 24.06 40.56 16.98
N GLY A 97 23.37 41.46 17.70
CA GLY A 97 23.73 41.81 19.07
C GLY A 97 23.47 40.71 20.11
N VAL A 98 22.74 39.65 19.76
CA VAL A 98 22.46 38.50 20.64
C VAL A 98 22.94 37.17 20.05
N SER A 99 23.68 37.20 18.95
CA SER A 99 24.13 36.01 18.23
C SER A 99 25.57 36.15 17.74
N ALA A 100 26.27 35.03 17.57
CA ALA A 100 27.57 34.97 16.94
C ALA A 100 27.43 34.67 15.44
N GLN A 101 28.14 35.43 14.61
CA GLN A 101 28.21 35.17 13.17
C GLN A 101 29.00 33.87 12.91
N LEU A 102 28.50 33.03 12.00
CA LEU A 102 29.16 31.80 11.55
C LEU A 102 30.10 32.06 10.38
N GLY A 103 31.18 31.28 10.29
CA GLY A 103 32.19 31.40 9.24
C GLY A 103 31.76 30.76 7.92
N SER A 104 30.99 29.67 7.99
CA SER A 104 30.48 28.96 6.83
C SER A 104 29.04 28.48 7.04
N PHE A 105 28.32 28.23 5.94
CA PHE A 105 27.09 27.45 5.98
C PHE A 105 27.31 26.02 6.46
N ASP A 106 28.51 25.46 6.30
CA ASP A 106 28.82 24.13 6.85
C ASP A 106 28.80 24.10 8.39
N ASP A 107 28.91 25.26 9.04
CA ASP A 107 28.79 25.38 10.48
C ASP A 107 27.33 25.45 10.94
N LEU A 108 26.36 25.58 10.03
CA LEU A 108 24.95 25.70 10.37
C LEU A 108 24.44 24.45 11.06
N LYS A 109 23.69 24.68 12.13
CA LYS A 109 22.94 23.68 12.87
C LYS A 109 21.49 24.14 12.99
N PRO A 110 20.51 23.22 13.07
CA PRO A 110 19.11 23.59 13.21
C PRO A 110 18.86 24.58 14.35
N GLY A 111 18.04 25.60 14.12
CA GLY A 111 17.80 26.71 15.04
C GLY A 111 18.76 27.90 14.90
N ASP A 112 19.77 27.82 14.05
CA ASP A 112 20.56 29.00 13.65
C ASP A 112 19.75 29.89 12.68
N ALA A 113 20.01 31.19 12.67
CA ALA A 113 19.39 32.14 11.74
C ALA A 113 20.28 32.36 10.51
N LEU A 114 19.66 32.70 9.39
CA LEU A 114 20.31 33.17 8.18
C LEU A 114 19.79 34.58 7.92
N ASP A 115 20.64 35.59 8.13
CA ASP A 115 20.29 37.00 7.95
C ASP A 115 20.93 37.54 6.68
N ARG A 116 20.17 38.31 5.91
CA ARG A 116 20.56 38.76 4.57
C ARG A 116 21.35 40.05 4.66
N TYR A 117 22.63 39.99 4.28
CA TYR A 117 23.51 41.14 4.22
C TYR A 117 23.21 42.02 3.00
N ASN A 118 23.02 43.31 3.24
CA ASN A 118 22.83 44.32 2.20
C ASN A 118 24.15 45.08 1.98
N PRO A 119 24.85 44.86 0.85
CA PRO A 119 26.11 45.53 0.58
C PRO A 119 25.95 47.03 0.31
N ALA A 120 24.75 47.51 -0.04
CA ALA A 120 24.49 48.93 -0.30
C ALA A 120 24.41 49.76 1.00
N THR A 121 23.94 49.15 2.09
CA THR A 121 23.82 49.81 3.41
C THR A 121 24.85 49.31 4.42
N ALA A 122 25.63 48.29 4.05
CA ALA A 122 26.57 47.58 4.92
C ALA A 122 25.91 47.05 6.20
N GLN A 123 24.64 46.61 6.10
CA GLN A 123 23.81 46.20 7.23
C GLN A 123 22.99 44.94 6.92
N TYR A 124 22.50 44.28 7.98
CA TYR A 124 21.51 43.22 7.91
C TYR A 124 20.12 43.84 8.07
N ASP A 125 19.56 44.41 7.00
CA ASP A 125 18.31 45.19 7.05
C ASP A 125 17.20 44.61 6.17
N THR A 126 17.44 43.46 5.52
CA THR A 126 16.59 42.99 4.42
C THR A 126 15.66 41.86 4.83
N HIS A 127 16.17 40.70 5.24
CA HIS A 127 15.34 39.53 5.59
C HIS A 127 16.13 38.49 6.39
N VAL A 128 15.47 37.86 7.36
CA VAL A 128 16.04 36.76 8.15
C VAL A 128 15.13 35.53 8.09
N ILE A 129 15.74 34.35 8.03
CA ILE A 129 15.07 33.05 8.06
C ILE A 129 15.71 32.15 9.11
N LEU A 130 14.96 31.15 9.59
CA LEU A 130 15.47 30.18 10.57
C LEU A 130 15.83 28.87 9.87
N PHE A 131 17.05 28.38 10.08
CA PHE A 131 17.53 27.14 9.48
C PHE A 131 16.99 25.92 10.23
N ALA A 132 16.33 25.00 9.53
CA ALA A 132 15.74 23.79 10.10
C ALA A 132 16.56 22.51 9.83
N GLY A 133 17.55 22.57 8.93
CA GLY A 133 18.46 21.47 8.63
C GLY A 133 18.78 21.33 7.14
N TRP A 134 19.88 20.65 6.82
CA TRP A 134 20.21 20.28 5.45
C TRP A 134 19.30 19.14 4.97
N VAL A 135 18.94 19.17 3.69
CA VAL A 135 18.16 18.12 3.03
C VAL A 135 19.01 16.89 2.72
N ASP A 136 20.31 17.09 2.51
CA ASP A 136 21.26 16.06 2.13
C ASP A 136 22.62 16.26 2.82
N GLY A 137 23.43 15.20 2.90
CA GLY A 137 24.76 15.24 3.52
C GLY A 137 25.81 16.02 2.72
N ALA A 138 25.51 16.43 1.48
CA ALA A 138 26.37 17.31 0.69
C ALA A 138 26.03 18.80 0.88
N HIS A 139 25.06 19.11 1.74
CA HIS A 139 24.59 20.46 2.05
C HIS A 139 24.14 21.24 0.79
N THR A 140 23.44 20.59 -0.16
CA THR A 140 23.04 21.27 -1.40
C THR A 140 21.78 22.12 -1.24
N SER A 141 20.88 21.74 -0.32
CA SER A 141 19.63 22.46 -0.04
C SER A 141 19.29 22.44 1.45
N ALA A 142 18.71 23.53 1.95
CA ALA A 142 18.35 23.73 3.34
C ALA A 142 16.83 23.80 3.51
N ASN A 143 16.29 23.08 4.49
CA ASN A 143 14.96 23.34 5.03
C ASN A 143 15.03 24.58 5.92
N ILE A 144 14.06 25.49 5.76
CA ILE A 144 14.00 26.75 6.50
C ILE A 144 12.57 27.04 6.95
N TYR A 145 12.44 27.78 8.04
CA TYR A 145 11.21 28.46 8.43
C TYR A 145 11.32 29.94 8.08
N THR A 146 10.23 30.51 7.56
CA THR A 146 10.23 31.91 7.10
C THR A 146 8.85 32.55 7.20
N GLU A 147 8.87 33.85 7.49
CA GLU A 147 7.73 34.74 7.49
C GLU A 147 8.18 35.99 6.71
N SER A 148 7.85 36.07 5.41
CA SER A 148 8.66 36.86 4.45
C SER A 148 7.98 38.09 3.85
N GLN A 149 6.66 38.15 3.81
CA GLN A 149 5.95 39.17 3.05
C GLN A 149 4.52 39.39 3.56
N SER A 150 4.08 40.65 3.57
CA SER A 150 2.68 41.02 3.85
C SER A 150 1.71 40.20 2.98
N GLY A 151 0.68 39.64 3.62
CA GLY A 151 -0.29 38.76 2.96
C GLY A 151 0.15 37.29 2.83
N THR A 152 1.23 36.87 3.49
CA THR A 152 1.64 35.46 3.60
C THR A 152 1.67 35.01 5.06
N GLN A 153 1.37 33.74 5.30
CA GLN A 153 1.52 33.11 6.61
C GLN A 153 2.96 32.60 6.82
N ALA A 154 3.37 32.46 8.09
CA ALA A 154 4.59 31.74 8.44
C ALA A 154 4.57 30.34 7.80
N SER A 155 5.69 29.92 7.22
CA SER A 155 5.76 28.70 6.43
C SER A 155 7.13 28.04 6.49
N ARG A 156 7.15 26.73 6.21
CA ARG A 156 8.37 25.94 5.98
C ARG A 156 8.65 25.87 4.48
N LYS A 157 9.89 26.12 4.07
CA LYS A 157 10.33 26.07 2.66
C LYS A 157 11.67 25.35 2.53
N THR A 158 12.07 25.05 1.30
CA THR A 158 13.41 24.54 0.97
C THR A 158 14.11 25.51 0.03
N TYR A 159 15.31 25.97 0.40
CA TYR A 159 16.16 26.82 -0.44
C TYR A 159 17.46 26.11 -0.79
N SER A 160 17.91 26.23 -2.04
CA SER A 160 19.22 25.71 -2.43
C SER A 160 20.34 26.53 -1.77
N ARG A 161 21.48 25.91 -1.48
CA ARG A 161 22.68 26.59 -0.98
C ARG A 161 23.15 27.66 -1.96
N SER A 162 23.01 27.41 -3.26
CA SER A 162 23.31 28.41 -4.32
C SER A 162 22.41 29.64 -4.22
N TYR A 163 21.12 29.46 -3.94
CA TYR A 163 20.19 30.57 -3.71
C TYR A 163 20.59 31.38 -2.48
N LEU A 164 20.83 30.71 -1.34
CA LEU A 164 21.26 31.37 -0.11
C LEU A 164 22.52 32.23 -0.30
N ASN A 165 23.53 31.69 -1.01
CA ASN A 165 24.74 32.42 -1.37
C ASN A 165 24.44 33.63 -2.27
N SER A 166 23.67 33.43 -3.36
CA SER A 166 23.34 34.51 -4.32
C SER A 166 22.56 35.67 -3.70
N GLN A 167 21.84 35.42 -2.60
CA GLN A 167 21.09 36.45 -1.89
C GLN A 167 21.90 37.12 -0.77
N ASN A 168 23.15 36.72 -0.54
CA ASN A 168 24.03 37.20 0.55
C ASN A 168 23.52 36.86 1.96
N TYR A 169 22.97 35.66 2.17
CA TYR A 169 22.68 35.21 3.53
C TYR A 169 23.96 34.89 4.31
N VAL A 170 23.96 35.23 5.59
CA VAL A 170 25.03 34.95 6.53
C VAL A 170 24.45 34.24 7.75
N GLY A 171 25.11 33.18 8.21
CA GLY A 171 24.67 32.40 9.35
C GLY A 171 24.92 33.11 10.69
N PHE A 172 23.96 33.04 11.60
CA PHE A 172 24.03 33.55 12.96
C PHE A 172 23.52 32.53 13.96
N ARG A 173 24.30 32.31 15.03
CA ARG A 173 23.94 31.40 16.12
C ARG A 173 23.62 32.19 17.38
N TYR A 174 22.42 32.01 17.92
CA TYR A 174 22.04 32.65 19.18
C TYR A 174 23.01 32.31 20.31
N ASN A 175 23.45 33.31 21.07
CA ASN A 175 24.52 33.13 22.07
C ASN A 175 24.15 32.18 23.21
N ASN A 176 22.87 32.08 23.56
CA ASN A 176 22.40 31.19 24.62
C ASN A 176 21.81 29.88 24.07
N ILE A 177 21.99 29.58 22.77
CA ILE A 177 21.63 28.26 22.27
C ILE A 177 22.59 27.24 22.85
N VAL A 178 22.03 26.23 23.51
CA VAL A 178 22.78 25.09 23.99
C VAL A 178 22.44 23.91 23.09
N ASP A 179 23.48 23.25 22.59
CA ASP A 179 23.30 21.88 22.12
C ASP A 179 22.85 21.11 23.37
N ALA A 180 21.67 20.49 23.33
CA ALA A 180 21.17 19.77 24.49
C ALA A 180 22.26 18.83 25.00
N SER A 181 22.60 18.89 26.29
CA SER A 181 23.09 17.68 26.94
C SER A 181 22.00 16.65 26.74
N PRO A 182 22.30 15.43 26.27
CA PRO A 182 21.26 14.50 25.87
C PRO A 182 20.45 14.16 27.12
N THR A 183 19.22 14.67 27.22
CA THR A 183 18.15 13.75 27.55
C THR A 183 18.16 12.79 26.37
N SER A 184 18.90 11.69 26.48
CA SER A 184 18.90 10.66 25.46
C SER A 184 17.44 10.19 25.39
N TYR A 185 16.69 10.67 24.41
CA TYR A 185 15.40 10.07 24.13
C TYR A 185 15.66 8.59 23.96
N PRO A 186 14.86 7.73 24.62
CA PRO A 186 15.09 6.31 24.53
C PRO A 186 15.03 5.91 23.07
N ASP A 187 15.92 4.99 22.69
CA ASP A 187 15.80 4.33 21.40
C ASP A 187 14.44 3.61 21.39
N PRO A 188 13.54 3.90 20.44
CA PRO A 188 12.24 3.23 20.41
C PRO A 188 12.37 1.72 20.34
N ALA A 189 13.40 1.19 19.66
CA ALA A 189 13.64 -0.26 19.56
C ALA A 189 14.07 -0.88 20.90
N SER A 190 14.50 -0.08 21.88
CA SER A 190 14.82 -0.54 23.24
C SER A 190 13.61 -0.58 24.18
N LEU A 191 12.47 -0.04 23.75
CA LEU A 191 11.26 0.02 24.56
C LEU A 191 10.50 -1.31 24.52
N PRO A 192 9.80 -1.66 25.62
CA PRO A 192 8.98 -2.87 25.66
C PRO A 192 7.88 -2.87 24.59
N THR A 193 7.54 -4.06 24.09
CA THR A 193 6.31 -4.27 23.32
C THR A 193 5.09 -3.76 24.09
N GLY A 194 4.17 -3.08 23.38
CA GLY A 194 3.00 -2.41 23.95
C GLY A 194 3.21 -0.92 24.25
N THR A 195 4.44 -0.40 24.12
CA THR A 195 4.72 1.01 24.38
C THR A 195 4.22 1.89 23.24
N LEU A 196 3.45 2.93 23.56
CA LEU A 196 3.09 3.98 22.61
C LEU A 196 4.24 5.00 22.53
N VAL A 197 4.69 5.31 21.32
CA VAL A 197 5.80 6.23 21.07
C VAL A 197 5.44 7.31 20.08
N LYS A 198 6.08 8.48 20.19
CA LYS A 198 5.99 9.58 19.22
C LYS A 198 7.32 10.28 19.04
N ALA A 199 7.51 10.90 17.87
CA ALA A 199 8.58 11.87 17.67
C ALA A 199 8.26 13.20 18.38
N SER A 200 9.30 13.93 18.76
CA SER A 200 9.19 15.26 19.35
C SER A 200 8.54 16.23 18.36
N GLY A 201 7.41 16.83 18.74
CA GLY A 201 6.70 17.80 17.90
C GLY A 201 5.84 17.21 16.78
N ASP A 202 5.69 15.87 16.72
CA ASP A 202 4.82 15.21 15.74
C ASP A 202 3.58 14.57 16.41
N PRO A 203 2.37 14.68 15.82
CA PRO A 203 1.16 14.08 16.39
C PRO A 203 1.04 12.56 16.15
N THR A 204 1.88 11.98 15.29
CA THR A 204 1.83 10.55 14.94
C THR A 204 2.28 9.70 16.12
N VAL A 205 1.43 8.75 16.51
CA VAL A 205 1.73 7.76 17.53
C VAL A 205 1.91 6.39 16.89
N LYS A 206 2.94 5.67 17.32
CA LYS A 206 3.16 4.26 16.95
C LYS A 206 3.10 3.37 18.19
N LEU A 207 2.51 2.19 18.04
CA LEU A 207 2.59 1.10 18.98
C LEU A 207 3.85 0.27 18.69
N MET A 208 4.72 0.14 19.68
CA MET A 208 5.91 -0.70 19.58
C MET A 208 5.53 -2.17 19.74
N ILE A 209 5.85 -3.01 18.77
CA ILE A 209 5.70 -4.47 18.84
C ILE A 209 6.98 -5.12 18.30
N SER A 210 7.72 -5.82 19.16
CA SER A 210 8.92 -6.59 18.77
C SER A 210 9.92 -5.78 17.92
N GLY A 211 10.13 -4.50 18.29
CA GLY A 211 11.05 -3.57 17.60
C GLY A 211 10.47 -2.87 16.36
N ALA A 212 9.26 -3.22 15.93
CA ALA A 212 8.52 -2.52 14.88
C ALA A 212 7.57 -1.47 15.48
N GLY A 213 7.22 -0.45 14.70
CA GLY A 213 6.31 0.62 15.09
C GLY A 213 5.06 0.66 14.22
N LEU A 214 3.93 0.22 14.77
CA LEU A 214 2.64 0.19 14.08
C LEU A 214 1.91 1.51 14.29
N ALA A 215 1.50 2.19 13.21
CA ALA A 215 0.73 3.42 13.34
C ALA A 215 -0.59 3.18 14.10
N VAL A 216 -0.87 4.05 15.08
CA VAL A 216 -2.15 4.05 15.81
C VAL A 216 -3.01 5.15 15.23
N SER A 217 -4.07 4.79 14.54
CA SER A 217 -5.00 5.77 13.98
C SER A 217 -5.84 6.41 15.10
N GLY A 218 -6.27 7.66 14.90
CA GLY A 218 -7.19 8.30 15.85
C GLY A 218 -8.49 7.53 16.07
N SER A 219 -8.93 6.77 15.07
CA SER A 219 -10.07 5.86 15.14
C SER A 219 -9.87 4.68 16.09
N ASP A 220 -8.62 4.29 16.36
CA ASP A 220 -8.28 3.11 17.16
C ASP A 220 -8.12 3.47 18.65
N VAL A 221 -7.82 4.73 18.97
CA VAL A 221 -7.45 5.16 20.34
C VAL A 221 -8.48 4.74 21.39
N THR A 222 -9.74 5.15 21.23
CA THR A 222 -10.80 4.83 22.20
C THR A 222 -11.27 3.38 22.11
N PRO A 223 -11.57 2.83 20.91
CA PRO A 223 -12.03 1.43 20.80
C PRO A 223 -11.02 0.41 21.30
N ASP A 224 -9.73 0.63 21.07
CA ASP A 224 -8.65 -0.29 21.43
C ASP A 224 -8.09 -0.01 22.84
N GLY A 225 -8.58 1.05 23.50
CA GLY A 225 -8.20 1.40 24.87
C GLY A 225 -6.78 1.95 25.02
N TYR A 226 -6.23 2.59 23.98
CA TYR A 226 -4.91 3.22 24.04
C TYR A 226 -4.93 4.47 24.94
N ASP A 227 -4.11 4.46 25.98
CA ASP A 227 -3.96 5.57 26.91
C ASP A 227 -2.93 6.58 26.40
N MET A 228 -3.41 7.63 25.74
CA MET A 228 -2.57 8.67 25.14
C MET A 228 -1.75 9.48 26.15
N SER A 229 -2.04 9.37 27.46
CA SER A 229 -1.23 10.01 28.50
C SER A 229 0.11 9.29 28.76
N LYS A 230 0.24 8.04 28.30
CA LYS A 230 1.43 7.18 28.49
C LYS A 230 2.39 7.18 27.29
N VAL A 231 2.15 8.03 26.29
CA VAL A 231 2.99 8.08 25.09
C VAL A 231 4.39 8.58 25.45
N VAL A 232 5.40 7.79 25.08
CA VAL A 232 6.81 8.10 25.29
C VAL A 232 7.35 8.88 24.10
N THR A 233 7.93 10.06 24.33
CA THR A 233 8.70 10.76 23.29
C THR A 233 10.03 10.05 23.09
N VAL A 234 10.33 9.68 21.85
CA VAL A 234 11.54 8.93 21.46
C VAL A 234 12.38 9.74 20.48
N ASP A 235 13.57 9.24 20.14
CA ASP A 235 14.43 9.87 19.15
C ASP A 235 13.73 9.94 17.77
N ASP A 236 13.66 11.13 17.19
CA ASP A 236 12.90 11.40 15.97
C ASP A 236 13.42 10.60 14.77
N ALA A 237 14.75 10.58 14.57
CA ALA A 237 15.35 9.87 13.45
C ALA A 237 15.07 8.36 13.55
N LYS A 238 15.17 7.81 14.78
CA LYS A 238 14.88 6.40 15.03
C LYS A 238 13.39 6.07 14.93
N PHE A 239 12.51 6.97 15.36
CA PHE A 239 11.05 6.80 15.22
C PHE A 239 10.63 6.62 13.75
N TRP A 240 11.19 7.44 12.87
CA TRP A 240 10.91 7.35 11.43
C TRP A 240 11.60 6.17 10.76
N ALA A 241 12.68 5.66 11.33
CA ALA A 241 13.37 4.45 10.87
C ALA A 241 12.71 3.13 11.34
N LEU A 242 11.69 3.18 12.21
CA LEU A 242 11.01 1.98 12.70
C LEU A 242 10.37 1.18 11.55
N PRO A 243 10.58 -0.16 11.50
CA PRO A 243 9.85 -1.02 10.58
C PRO A 243 8.34 -0.89 10.78
N SER A 244 7.59 -0.81 9.69
CA SER A 244 6.12 -0.79 9.69
C SER A 244 5.50 -2.19 9.61
N SER A 245 6.31 -3.20 9.30
CA SER A 245 5.93 -4.62 9.30
C SER A 245 6.48 -5.33 10.53
N LEU A 246 5.66 -6.21 11.09
CA LEU A 246 6.10 -7.06 12.20
C LEU A 246 7.01 -8.18 11.69
N PRO A 247 7.94 -8.68 12.53
CA PRO A 247 8.69 -9.88 12.24
C PRO A 247 7.76 -11.04 11.90
N ALA A 248 8.12 -11.82 10.90
CA ALA A 248 7.32 -12.97 10.54
C ALA A 248 7.32 -14.05 11.65
N GLY A 249 6.20 -14.74 11.80
CA GLY A 249 5.93 -15.66 12.90
C GLY A 249 5.33 -15.01 14.15
N THR A 250 5.27 -13.67 14.21
CA THR A 250 4.58 -12.94 15.30
C THR A 250 3.09 -13.27 15.29
N VAL A 251 2.54 -13.63 16.46
CA VAL A 251 1.12 -13.88 16.65
C VAL A 251 0.45 -12.62 17.14
N VAL A 252 -0.66 -12.24 16.51
CA VAL A 252 -1.39 -11.01 16.81
C VAL A 252 -2.90 -11.23 16.96
N HIS A 253 -3.53 -10.31 17.66
CA HIS A 253 -4.98 -10.15 17.72
C HIS A 253 -5.38 -8.68 17.63
N ASP A 254 -6.65 -8.45 17.37
CA ASP A 254 -7.23 -7.11 17.42
C ASP A 254 -7.26 -6.61 18.88
N GLN A 255 -6.54 -5.52 19.16
CA GLN A 255 -6.52 -4.89 20.47
C GLN A 255 -7.91 -4.38 20.90
N GLY A 256 -8.77 -3.99 19.95
CA GLY A 256 -10.18 -3.65 20.18
C GLY A 256 -11.03 -4.84 20.65
N GLY A 257 -10.46 -6.05 20.60
CA GLY A 257 -11.05 -7.30 21.08
C GLY A 257 -11.46 -8.23 19.94
N GLY A 258 -11.84 -9.46 20.32
CA GLY A 258 -12.22 -10.51 19.37
C GLY A 258 -11.49 -11.83 19.63
N ALA A 259 -12.08 -12.91 19.12
CA ALA A 259 -11.55 -14.26 19.31
C ALA A 259 -10.52 -14.67 18.25
N ASN A 260 -10.46 -13.96 17.12
CA ASN A 260 -9.59 -14.32 16.02
C ASN A 260 -8.11 -14.07 16.36
N ARG A 261 -7.24 -14.93 15.86
CA ARG A 261 -5.78 -14.83 15.97
C ARG A 261 -5.16 -14.94 14.59
N TYR A 262 -4.04 -14.26 14.42
CA TYR A 262 -3.34 -14.20 13.14
C TYR A 262 -1.85 -14.40 13.35
N VAL A 263 -1.17 -14.97 12.36
CA VAL A 263 0.30 -14.98 12.30
C VAL A 263 0.76 -14.06 11.18
N ILE A 264 1.79 -13.27 11.46
CA ILE A 264 2.39 -12.39 10.46
C ILE A 264 3.33 -13.18 9.56
N VAL A 265 3.15 -13.09 8.25
CA VAL A 265 4.06 -13.65 7.25
C VAL A 265 4.17 -12.65 6.10
N GLY A 266 5.39 -12.28 5.71
CA GLY A 266 5.61 -11.37 4.58
C GLY A 266 4.89 -10.01 4.68
N GLY A 267 4.57 -9.55 5.89
CA GLY A 267 3.77 -8.33 6.14
C GLY A 267 2.25 -8.51 6.12
N ALA A 268 1.74 -9.69 5.75
CA ALA A 268 0.32 -10.03 5.83
C ALA A 268 -0.03 -10.73 7.15
N ALA A 269 -1.27 -10.56 7.61
CA ALA A 269 -1.81 -11.25 8.77
C ALA A 269 -2.67 -12.44 8.33
N LEU A 270 -2.17 -13.66 8.53
CA LEU A 270 -2.84 -14.89 8.09
C LEU A 270 -3.68 -15.47 9.24
N PRO A 271 -4.96 -15.80 9.03
CA PRO A 271 -5.85 -16.27 10.08
C PRO A 271 -5.43 -17.66 10.59
N ILE A 272 -5.44 -17.83 11.91
CA ILE A 272 -5.21 -19.09 12.61
C ILE A 272 -6.56 -19.64 13.06
N THR A 273 -6.86 -20.89 12.71
CA THR A 273 -8.08 -21.56 13.18
C THR A 273 -7.92 -22.06 14.62
N GLY A 274 -9.04 -22.32 15.29
CA GLY A 274 -9.02 -22.88 16.65
C GLY A 274 -8.34 -24.26 16.74
N ALA A 275 -8.38 -25.05 15.65
CA ALA A 275 -7.70 -26.35 15.59
C ALA A 275 -6.17 -26.19 15.55
N GLU A 276 -5.69 -25.24 14.73
CA GLU A 276 -4.26 -24.95 14.54
C GLU A 276 -3.64 -24.27 15.77
N TRP A 277 -4.43 -23.50 16.54
CA TRP A 277 -3.94 -22.73 17.69
C TRP A 277 -3.05 -23.53 18.65
N THR A 278 -3.50 -24.74 19.01
CA THR A 278 -2.74 -25.64 19.90
C THR A 278 -1.89 -26.62 19.10
N ALA A 279 -2.43 -27.20 18.03
CA ALA A 279 -1.77 -28.25 17.25
C ALA A 279 -0.45 -27.77 16.63
N ASP A 280 -0.40 -26.51 16.18
CA ASP A 280 0.74 -25.95 15.44
C ASP A 280 1.62 -25.06 16.32
N GLY A 281 1.38 -25.06 17.63
CA GLY A 281 2.21 -24.35 18.61
C GLY A 281 2.08 -22.82 18.56
N TYR A 282 1.00 -22.26 18.01
CA TYR A 282 0.75 -20.82 18.09
C TYR A 282 0.44 -20.37 19.53
N SER A 283 -0.24 -21.22 20.30
CA SER A 283 -0.65 -20.98 21.69
C SER A 283 0.47 -20.74 22.70
N ILE A 284 1.69 -21.16 22.39
CA ILE A 284 2.87 -20.95 23.25
C ILE A 284 3.67 -19.70 22.85
N ARG A 285 3.27 -19.01 21.77
CA ARG A 285 3.91 -17.78 21.31
C ARG A 285 3.27 -16.59 22.02
N PRO A 286 4.00 -15.48 22.21
CA PRO A 286 3.40 -14.24 22.70
C PRO A 286 2.26 -13.78 21.78
N ASP A 287 1.08 -13.56 22.36
CA ASP A 287 -0.11 -13.04 21.67
C ASP A 287 -0.19 -11.52 21.81
N MET A 288 0.09 -10.79 20.72
CA MET A 288 0.26 -9.33 20.74
C MET A 288 -0.99 -8.61 20.21
N GLY A 289 -1.55 -7.69 21.00
CA GLY A 289 -2.63 -6.83 20.52
C GLY A 289 -2.08 -5.75 19.58
N VAL A 290 -2.73 -5.56 18.44
CA VAL A 290 -2.37 -4.56 17.42
C VAL A 290 -3.56 -3.64 17.10
N PRO A 291 -3.33 -2.44 16.53
CA PRO A 291 -4.42 -1.51 16.22
C PRO A 291 -5.43 -2.10 15.23
N THR A 292 -6.72 -1.90 15.48
CA THR A 292 -7.82 -2.41 14.64
C THR A 292 -7.62 -2.05 13.16
N SER A 293 -7.38 -0.76 12.86
CA SER A 293 -7.20 -0.28 11.48
C SER A 293 -5.98 -0.91 10.78
N TRP A 294 -4.89 -1.12 11.52
CA TRP A 294 -3.69 -1.77 11.00
C TRP A 294 -3.95 -3.25 10.69
N LEU A 295 -4.63 -3.97 11.58
CA LEU A 295 -4.94 -5.39 11.37
C LEU A 295 -5.85 -5.60 10.15
N ASN A 296 -6.83 -4.72 9.95
CA ASN A 296 -7.68 -4.76 8.77
C ASN A 296 -6.87 -4.58 7.47
N ALA A 297 -5.88 -3.68 7.47
CA ALA A 297 -4.98 -3.53 6.32
C ALA A 297 -4.09 -4.78 6.13
N ALA A 298 -3.55 -5.33 7.22
CA ALA A 298 -2.66 -6.49 7.17
C ALA A 298 -3.38 -7.78 6.74
N THR A 299 -4.65 -7.96 7.10
CA THR A 299 -5.46 -9.12 6.67
C THR A 299 -5.92 -9.01 5.21
N ALA A 300 -6.03 -7.79 4.68
CA ALA A 300 -6.30 -7.55 3.26
C ALA A 300 -5.04 -7.66 2.37
N ALA A 301 -3.85 -7.67 2.98
CA ALA A 301 -2.59 -7.75 2.26
C ALA A 301 -2.33 -9.16 1.71
N SER A 302 -1.86 -9.24 0.48
CA SER A 302 -1.37 -10.48 -0.12
C SER A 302 0.08 -10.73 0.28
N LEU A 303 0.46 -12.01 0.43
CA LEU A 303 1.86 -12.37 0.54
C LEU A 303 2.63 -11.92 -0.72
N PRO A 304 3.86 -11.39 -0.57
CA PRO A 304 4.69 -11.03 -1.71
C PRO A 304 4.93 -12.22 -2.64
N ALA A 305 4.88 -11.97 -3.95
CA ALA A 305 5.22 -12.98 -4.94
C ALA A 305 6.68 -13.46 -4.73
N GLY A 306 6.91 -14.76 -4.89
CA GLY A 306 8.20 -15.40 -4.64
C GLY A 306 8.44 -15.84 -3.20
N THR A 307 7.53 -15.53 -2.26
CA THR A 307 7.58 -16.02 -0.87
C THR A 307 7.46 -17.55 -0.88
N VAL A 308 8.40 -18.23 -0.21
CA VAL A 308 8.36 -19.69 -0.04
C VAL A 308 7.67 -20.01 1.28
N VAL A 309 6.71 -20.94 1.24
CA VAL A 309 5.89 -21.31 2.39
C VAL A 309 5.77 -22.82 2.57
N HIS A 310 5.49 -23.23 3.81
CA HIS A 310 5.08 -24.58 4.19
C HIS A 310 3.96 -24.54 5.23
N ASP A 311 3.26 -25.66 5.38
CA ASP A 311 2.28 -25.82 6.46
C ASP A 311 2.99 -25.83 7.82
N GLN A 312 2.62 -24.91 8.71
CA GLN A 312 3.20 -24.78 10.04
C GLN A 312 2.98 -26.04 10.90
N GLY A 313 1.88 -26.78 10.69
CA GLY A 313 1.61 -28.06 11.34
C GLY A 313 2.57 -29.18 10.91
N GLY A 314 3.39 -28.92 9.88
CA GLY A 314 4.44 -29.79 9.40
C GLY A 314 4.16 -30.36 8.00
N GLY A 315 5.08 -31.19 7.52
CA GLY A 315 5.03 -31.79 6.18
C GLY A 315 6.21 -31.40 5.31
N ALA A 316 6.47 -32.23 4.30
CA ALA A 316 7.61 -32.07 3.40
C ALA A 316 7.34 -31.14 2.20
N ASN A 317 6.07 -30.86 1.90
CA ASN A 317 5.70 -30.06 0.74
C ASN A 317 6.09 -28.59 0.94
N ARG A 318 6.52 -27.95 -0.14
CA ARG A 318 6.86 -26.53 -0.20
C ARG A 318 6.11 -25.88 -1.34
N TYR A 319 5.79 -24.61 -1.16
CA TYR A 319 5.04 -23.83 -2.14
C TYR A 319 5.69 -22.47 -2.33
N VAL A 320 5.59 -21.91 -3.53
CA VAL A 320 5.91 -20.51 -3.80
C VAL A 320 4.62 -19.73 -4.03
N ILE A 321 4.52 -18.55 -3.43
CA ILE A 321 3.39 -17.66 -3.64
C ILE A 321 3.56 -16.90 -4.96
N VAL A 322 2.57 -16.97 -5.84
CA VAL A 322 2.51 -16.17 -7.08
C VAL A 322 1.07 -15.72 -7.25
N GLY A 323 0.84 -14.41 -7.38
CA GLY A 323 -0.51 -13.85 -7.59
C GLY A 323 -1.55 -14.27 -6.54
N GLY A 324 -1.12 -14.54 -5.29
CA GLY A 324 -1.96 -15.05 -4.20
C GLY A 324 -2.14 -16.59 -4.18
N ALA A 325 -1.76 -17.29 -5.24
CA ALA A 325 -1.79 -18.75 -5.32
C ALA A 325 -0.54 -19.38 -4.70
N ALA A 326 -0.70 -20.50 -4.01
CA ALA A 326 0.40 -21.32 -3.51
C ALA A 326 0.73 -22.42 -4.53
N LEU A 327 1.80 -22.23 -5.31
CA LEU A 327 2.20 -23.17 -6.36
C LEU A 327 3.16 -24.22 -5.79
N PRO A 328 2.91 -25.53 -5.99
CA PRO A 328 3.74 -26.58 -5.43
C PRO A 328 5.14 -26.58 -6.03
N ILE A 329 6.15 -26.75 -5.18
CA ILE A 329 7.56 -26.91 -5.55
C ILE A 329 7.89 -28.40 -5.39
N THR A 330 8.39 -29.03 -6.44
CA THR A 330 8.87 -30.42 -6.37
C THR A 330 10.25 -30.49 -5.68
N GLY A 331 10.62 -31.68 -5.21
CA GLY A 331 11.95 -31.88 -4.61
C GLY A 331 13.12 -31.61 -5.57
N ALA A 332 12.91 -31.76 -6.89
CA ALA A 332 13.92 -31.46 -7.90
C ALA A 332 14.11 -29.93 -8.06
N GLU A 333 13.00 -29.20 -8.15
CA GLU A 333 12.96 -27.74 -8.28
C GLU A 333 13.49 -27.03 -7.02
N TRP A 334 13.27 -27.61 -5.84
CA TRP A 334 13.68 -27.04 -4.56
C TRP A 334 15.13 -26.53 -4.55
N THR A 335 16.05 -27.35 -5.04
CA THR A 335 17.48 -27.00 -5.12
C THR A 335 17.85 -26.41 -6.48
N ALA A 336 17.33 -26.98 -7.57
CA ALA A 336 17.69 -26.56 -8.93
C ALA A 336 17.35 -25.08 -9.20
N ASP A 337 16.23 -24.61 -8.65
CA ASP A 337 15.69 -23.27 -8.96
C ASP A 337 15.96 -22.27 -7.83
N GLY A 338 16.80 -22.65 -6.87
CA GLY A 338 17.23 -21.80 -5.77
C GLY A 338 16.11 -21.44 -4.78
N TYR A 339 15.06 -22.26 -4.67
CA TYR A 339 14.06 -22.07 -3.61
C TYR A 339 14.66 -22.39 -2.23
N SER A 340 15.58 -23.34 -2.15
CA SER A 340 16.21 -23.80 -0.91
C SER A 340 17.07 -22.78 -0.18
N ILE A 341 17.45 -21.70 -0.84
CA ILE A 341 18.23 -20.60 -0.25
C ILE A 341 17.35 -19.43 0.19
N ARG A 342 16.04 -19.49 -0.07
CA ARG A 342 15.07 -18.46 0.32
C ARG A 342 14.57 -18.75 1.74
N PRO A 343 14.11 -17.72 2.48
CA PRO A 343 13.42 -17.94 3.74
C PRO A 343 12.18 -18.83 3.54
N ASP A 344 12.12 -19.94 4.28
CA ASP A 344 11.00 -20.88 4.30
C ASP A 344 10.04 -20.52 5.45
N MET A 345 8.83 -20.07 5.10
CA MET A 345 7.88 -19.48 6.05
C MET A 345 6.75 -20.45 6.42
N GLY A 346 6.59 -20.75 7.70
CA GLY A 346 5.44 -21.52 8.20
C GLY A 346 4.15 -20.70 8.15
N VAL A 347 3.11 -21.23 7.49
CA VAL A 347 1.78 -20.62 7.38
C VAL A 347 0.70 -21.56 7.95
N PRO A 348 -0.47 -21.05 8.38
CA PRO A 348 -1.59 -21.90 8.80
C PRO A 348 -2.04 -22.84 7.67
N GLY A 349 -2.25 -24.12 7.97
CA GLY A 349 -2.62 -25.14 6.99
C GLY A 349 -3.96 -24.88 6.29
N ALA A 350 -4.96 -24.37 7.01
CA ALA A 350 -6.27 -24.00 6.45
C ALA A 350 -6.16 -22.84 5.45
N TRP A 351 -5.30 -21.87 5.76
CA TRP A 351 -4.98 -20.78 4.84
C TRP A 351 -4.26 -21.33 3.60
N LEU A 352 -3.24 -22.18 3.79
CA LEU A 352 -2.47 -22.77 2.69
C LEU A 352 -3.34 -23.62 1.75
N ALA A 353 -4.27 -24.42 2.30
CA ALA A 353 -5.22 -25.19 1.52
C ALA A 353 -6.11 -24.31 0.62
N SER A 354 -6.50 -23.13 1.12
CA SER A 354 -7.25 -22.14 0.33
C SER A 354 -6.38 -21.50 -0.76
N ALA A 355 -5.12 -21.17 -0.42
CA ALA A 355 -4.15 -20.60 -1.37
C ALA A 355 -3.80 -21.60 -2.50
N GLN A 356 -3.76 -22.90 -2.24
CA GLN A 356 -3.55 -23.94 -3.28
C GLN A 356 -4.69 -24.04 -4.29
N GLN A 357 -5.91 -23.66 -3.89
CA GLN A 357 -7.08 -23.65 -4.78
C GLN A 357 -7.22 -22.34 -5.55
N THR A 358 -6.45 -21.32 -5.15
CA THR A 358 -6.45 -20.02 -5.82
C THR A 358 -5.81 -20.16 -7.19
N VAL A 359 -6.50 -19.66 -8.22
CA VAL A 359 -5.97 -19.60 -9.58
C VAL A 359 -5.29 -18.27 -9.83
N LEU A 360 -4.23 -18.27 -10.63
CA LEU A 360 -3.60 -17.03 -11.05
C LEU A 360 -4.62 -16.14 -11.80
N PRO A 361 -4.63 -14.82 -11.54
CA PRO A 361 -5.48 -13.90 -12.28
C PRO A 361 -5.25 -13.99 -13.79
N THR A 362 -6.33 -13.93 -14.57
CA THR A 362 -6.24 -13.81 -16.04
C THR A 362 -5.43 -12.57 -16.41
N GLY A 363 -4.48 -12.72 -17.34
CA GLY A 363 -3.52 -11.68 -17.72
C GLY A 363 -2.17 -11.75 -17.00
N THR A 364 -2.04 -12.59 -15.96
CA THR A 364 -0.74 -12.78 -15.29
C THR A 364 0.28 -13.39 -16.25
N LEU A 365 1.46 -12.78 -16.37
CA LEU A 365 2.56 -13.29 -17.18
C LEU A 365 3.47 -14.19 -16.37
N VAL A 366 3.75 -15.38 -16.89
CA VAL A 366 4.53 -16.41 -16.21
C VAL A 366 5.61 -17.01 -17.12
N THR A 367 6.72 -17.43 -16.50
CA THR A 367 7.80 -18.20 -17.13
C THR A 367 8.39 -19.20 -16.13
N GLY A 368 9.15 -20.18 -16.60
CA GLY A 368 9.83 -21.15 -15.73
C GLY A 368 10.85 -20.46 -14.82
N GLN A 369 10.86 -20.80 -13.53
CA GLN A 369 11.72 -20.17 -12.53
C GLN A 369 13.22 -20.39 -12.80
N SER A 370 13.61 -21.56 -13.31
CA SER A 370 15.00 -21.93 -13.64
C SER A 370 15.59 -21.07 -14.76
N GLY A 371 14.74 -20.51 -15.62
CA GLY A 371 15.14 -19.85 -16.87
C GLY A 371 15.65 -20.82 -17.95
N GLY A 372 15.48 -22.14 -17.77
CA GLY A 372 15.89 -23.14 -18.77
C GLY A 372 15.01 -23.14 -20.03
N ASP A 373 13.71 -22.88 -19.87
CA ASP A 373 12.78 -22.62 -20.97
C ASP A 373 12.55 -21.10 -21.09
N PRO A 374 12.94 -20.45 -22.20
CA PRO A 374 12.74 -19.03 -22.41
C PRO A 374 11.29 -18.67 -22.76
N SER A 375 10.40 -19.66 -22.85
CA SER A 375 8.99 -19.44 -23.19
C SER A 375 8.28 -18.61 -22.11
N ILE A 376 7.43 -17.71 -22.58
CA ILE A 376 6.59 -16.86 -21.74
C ILE A 376 5.13 -17.17 -22.05
N TYR A 377 4.31 -17.18 -21.01
CA TYR A 377 2.90 -17.51 -21.10
C TYR A 377 2.06 -16.43 -20.43
N VAL A 378 0.86 -16.20 -20.96
CA VAL A 378 -0.19 -15.45 -20.29
C VAL A 378 -1.20 -16.43 -19.69
N MET A 379 -1.55 -16.22 -18.42
CA MET A 379 -2.59 -16.98 -17.76
C MET A 379 -3.97 -16.55 -18.25
N VAL A 380 -4.79 -17.52 -18.64
CA VAL A 380 -6.18 -17.31 -19.06
C VAL A 380 -7.04 -18.41 -18.46
N ASN A 381 -7.92 -18.06 -17.52
CA ASN A 381 -8.82 -19.01 -16.84
C ASN A 381 -8.10 -20.30 -16.39
N ASN A 382 -6.97 -20.14 -15.69
CA ASN A 382 -6.13 -21.24 -15.19
C ASN A 382 -5.43 -22.10 -16.27
N SER A 383 -5.33 -21.62 -17.50
CA SER A 383 -4.53 -22.22 -18.58
C SER A 383 -3.40 -21.26 -18.96
N ALA A 384 -2.19 -21.79 -19.21
CA ALA A 384 -1.05 -20.97 -19.62
C ALA A 384 -0.95 -20.97 -21.15
N LEU A 385 -1.19 -19.82 -21.78
CA LEU A 385 -1.17 -19.68 -23.24
C LEU A 385 0.17 -19.10 -23.69
N PRO A 386 0.91 -19.76 -24.61
CA PRO A 386 2.22 -19.31 -25.06
C PRO A 386 2.13 -17.98 -25.80
N ILE A 387 3.13 -17.13 -25.56
CA ILE A 387 3.34 -15.85 -26.24
C ILE A 387 4.59 -15.96 -27.10
N THR A 388 4.50 -15.57 -28.38
CA THR A 388 5.67 -15.51 -29.27
C THR A 388 6.50 -14.26 -28.99
N GLY A 389 7.79 -14.28 -29.38
CA GLY A 389 8.65 -13.09 -29.24
C GLY A 389 8.13 -11.85 -30.01
N SER A 390 7.42 -12.05 -31.12
CA SER A 390 6.74 -10.98 -31.85
C SER A 390 5.59 -10.38 -31.04
N GLU A 391 4.72 -11.21 -30.47
CA GLU A 391 3.58 -10.76 -29.67
C GLU A 391 4.04 -10.10 -28.37
N TRP A 392 5.10 -10.61 -27.74
CA TRP A 392 5.69 -10.03 -26.53
C TRP A 392 5.92 -8.53 -26.64
N THR A 393 6.45 -8.11 -27.80
CA THR A 393 6.77 -6.70 -28.07
C THR A 393 5.58 -5.96 -28.67
N ALA A 394 4.89 -6.56 -29.65
CA ALA A 394 3.84 -5.89 -30.41
C ALA A 394 2.54 -5.69 -29.61
N ASP A 395 2.21 -6.62 -28.72
CA ASP A 395 0.92 -6.63 -28.01
C ASP A 395 1.03 -6.08 -26.57
N GLY A 396 2.15 -5.43 -26.24
CA GLY A 396 2.33 -4.68 -24.99
C GLY A 396 2.65 -5.52 -23.75
N TYR A 397 2.96 -6.81 -23.90
CA TYR A 397 3.36 -7.66 -22.77
C TYR A 397 4.70 -7.25 -22.14
N ALA A 398 5.64 -6.73 -22.95
CA ALA A 398 6.99 -6.38 -22.49
C ALA A 398 7.06 -5.35 -21.35
N GLY A 399 6.02 -4.55 -21.15
CA GLY A 399 5.96 -3.57 -20.06
C GLY A 399 5.38 -4.11 -18.74
N GLN A 400 4.94 -5.37 -18.72
CA GLN A 400 4.24 -5.96 -17.58
C GLN A 400 5.19 -6.81 -16.72
N ALA A 401 4.79 -7.05 -15.48
CA ALA A 401 5.58 -7.85 -14.56
C ALA A 401 5.54 -9.34 -14.95
N LEU A 402 6.71 -9.94 -15.12
CA LEU A 402 6.88 -11.36 -15.45
C LEU A 402 7.20 -12.16 -14.19
N MET A 403 6.43 -13.20 -13.91
CA MET A 403 6.56 -14.02 -12.70
C MET A 403 7.24 -15.36 -13.01
N GLY A 404 8.28 -15.72 -12.24
CA GLY A 404 8.84 -17.07 -12.27
C GLY A 404 7.94 -18.05 -11.50
N VAL A 405 7.63 -19.20 -12.09
CA VAL A 405 6.82 -20.27 -11.50
C VAL A 405 7.54 -21.62 -11.59
N PRO A 406 7.23 -22.60 -10.74
CA PRO A 406 7.78 -23.96 -10.85
C PRO A 406 7.43 -24.60 -12.19
N GLU A 407 8.40 -25.22 -12.85
CA GLU A 407 8.31 -25.80 -14.20
C GLU A 407 7.28 -26.91 -14.29
N THR A 408 7.21 -27.76 -13.26
CA THR A 408 6.25 -28.88 -13.18
C THR A 408 4.83 -28.34 -13.12
N TRP A 409 4.61 -27.27 -12.34
CA TRP A 409 3.32 -26.60 -12.30
C TRP A 409 3.00 -25.91 -13.64
N LEU A 410 3.97 -25.21 -14.22
CA LEU A 410 3.81 -24.52 -15.51
C LEU A 410 3.45 -25.51 -16.62
N GLY A 411 4.15 -26.64 -16.70
CA GLY A 411 3.87 -27.70 -17.67
C GLY A 411 2.44 -28.23 -17.55
N ALA A 412 1.93 -28.40 -16.33
CA ALA A 412 0.54 -28.78 -16.10
C ALA A 412 -0.46 -27.68 -16.54
N ALA A 413 -0.13 -26.41 -16.29
CA ALA A 413 -0.95 -25.27 -16.71
C ALA A 413 -0.97 -25.09 -18.23
N VAL A 414 0.14 -25.38 -18.93
CA VAL A 414 0.25 -25.34 -20.40
C VAL A 414 -0.49 -26.51 -21.04
N ALA A 415 -0.43 -27.70 -20.44
CA ALA A 415 -1.14 -28.88 -20.92
C ALA A 415 -2.66 -28.77 -20.76
N LYS A 416 -3.13 -27.87 -19.89
CA LYS A 416 -4.55 -27.68 -19.63
C LYS A 416 -5.22 -26.90 -20.77
N PRO A 417 -6.24 -27.47 -21.44
CA PRO A 417 -6.98 -26.72 -22.45
C PRO A 417 -7.79 -25.61 -21.79
N LEU A 418 -7.94 -24.50 -22.51
CA LEU A 418 -8.83 -23.43 -22.09
C LEU A 418 -10.26 -23.96 -21.95
N ALA A 419 -10.92 -23.59 -20.85
CA ALA A 419 -12.22 -24.15 -20.48
C ALA A 419 -13.26 -23.95 -21.58
N ASP A 420 -14.08 -24.98 -21.81
CA ASP A 420 -15.19 -24.93 -22.74
C ASP A 420 -16.14 -23.76 -22.41
N ARG A 421 -16.77 -23.22 -23.45
CA ARG A 421 -17.61 -22.00 -23.42
C ARG A 421 -16.87 -20.70 -23.09
N THR A 422 -15.54 -20.73 -22.89
CA THR A 422 -14.77 -19.48 -22.83
C THR A 422 -14.84 -18.79 -24.18
N VAL A 423 -15.20 -17.51 -24.17
CA VAL A 423 -15.25 -16.67 -25.38
C VAL A 423 -13.92 -15.93 -25.48
N VAL A 424 -13.23 -16.08 -26.61
CA VAL A 424 -11.89 -15.52 -26.83
C VAL A 424 -11.81 -14.66 -28.09
N LYS A 425 -10.93 -13.66 -28.06
CA LYS A 425 -10.50 -12.89 -29.22
C LYS A 425 -8.99 -12.66 -29.20
N ASP A 426 -8.46 -12.32 -30.36
CA ASP A 426 -7.07 -11.89 -30.53
C ASP A 426 -6.83 -10.58 -29.76
N VAL A 427 -5.81 -10.59 -28.89
CA VAL A 427 -5.40 -9.43 -28.09
C VAL A 427 -4.87 -8.28 -28.94
N SER A 428 -4.20 -8.58 -30.05
CA SER A 428 -3.59 -7.57 -30.93
C SER A 428 -4.65 -6.74 -31.67
N GLY A 429 -5.88 -7.28 -31.77
CA GLY A 429 -6.95 -6.72 -32.59
C GLY A 429 -6.76 -6.92 -34.09
N ALA A 430 -5.71 -7.60 -34.55
CA ALA A 430 -5.48 -7.88 -35.96
C ALA A 430 -6.59 -8.77 -36.55
N ASN A 431 -7.13 -9.69 -35.75
CA ASN A 431 -8.30 -10.50 -36.09
C ASN A 431 -9.51 -10.14 -35.21
N ALA A 432 -10.54 -9.57 -35.82
CA ALA A 432 -11.78 -9.22 -35.13
C ALA A 432 -12.71 -10.42 -34.84
N THR A 433 -12.37 -11.62 -35.32
CA THR A 433 -13.22 -12.81 -35.17
C THR A 433 -13.23 -13.28 -33.72
N VAL A 434 -14.42 -13.35 -33.13
CA VAL A 434 -14.65 -13.93 -31.81
C VAL A 434 -14.82 -15.44 -31.93
N HIS A 435 -14.28 -16.18 -30.98
CA HIS A 435 -14.37 -17.64 -30.94
C HIS A 435 -14.94 -18.11 -29.60
N VAL A 436 -15.64 -19.24 -29.62
CA VAL A 436 -15.95 -20.01 -28.40
C VAL A 436 -15.05 -21.25 -28.33
N MET A 437 -14.55 -21.56 -27.14
CA MET A 437 -13.79 -22.79 -26.90
C MET A 437 -14.71 -24.01 -26.77
N ALA A 438 -14.41 -25.07 -27.52
CA ALA A 438 -15.04 -26.38 -27.41
C ALA A 438 -14.01 -27.49 -27.62
N GLY A 439 -13.76 -28.32 -26.62
CA GLY A 439 -12.79 -29.42 -26.69
C GLY A 439 -11.38 -28.96 -27.06
N GLY A 440 -11.01 -27.76 -26.63
CA GLY A 440 -9.74 -27.10 -26.99
C GLY A 440 -9.64 -26.58 -28.43
N LYS A 441 -10.69 -26.70 -29.26
CA LYS A 441 -10.79 -25.99 -30.54
C LYS A 441 -11.43 -24.61 -30.32
N ALA A 442 -10.85 -23.58 -30.93
CA ALA A 442 -11.48 -22.27 -31.02
C ALA A 442 -12.46 -22.27 -32.21
N VAL A 443 -13.75 -22.16 -31.93
CA VAL A 443 -14.82 -22.21 -32.93
C VAL A 443 -15.24 -20.79 -33.25
N ALA A 444 -15.02 -20.36 -34.49
CA ALA A 444 -15.37 -19.01 -34.93
C ALA A 444 -16.88 -18.77 -34.84
N LEU A 445 -17.26 -17.60 -34.32
CA LEU A 445 -18.63 -17.14 -34.24
C LEU A 445 -18.83 -16.03 -35.28
N SER A 446 -19.87 -16.15 -36.11
CA SER A 446 -20.35 -14.99 -36.86
C SER A 446 -20.95 -13.97 -35.90
N GLY A 447 -21.11 -12.70 -36.32
CA GLY A 447 -21.80 -11.70 -35.50
C GLY A 447 -23.23 -12.13 -35.14
N ALA A 448 -23.90 -12.88 -36.01
CA ALA A 448 -25.22 -13.45 -35.73
C ALA A 448 -25.15 -14.58 -34.69
N ASP A 449 -24.18 -15.51 -34.81
CA ASP A 449 -24.01 -16.61 -33.85
C ASP A 449 -23.64 -16.08 -32.46
N TYR A 450 -22.81 -15.04 -32.38
CA TYR A 450 -22.36 -14.47 -31.12
C TYR A 450 -23.52 -14.02 -30.23
N THR A 451 -24.51 -13.33 -30.81
CA THR A 451 -25.72 -12.91 -30.10
C THR A 451 -26.75 -14.03 -29.99
N ALA A 452 -27.00 -14.79 -31.07
CA ALA A 452 -28.03 -15.83 -31.08
C ALA A 452 -27.74 -16.98 -30.10
N LEU A 453 -26.46 -17.27 -29.84
CA LEU A 453 -26.03 -18.29 -28.88
C LEU A 453 -25.76 -17.71 -27.47
N HIS A 454 -26.10 -16.43 -27.24
CA HIS A 454 -25.94 -15.72 -25.97
C HIS A 454 -24.50 -15.59 -25.45
N TYR A 455 -23.51 -15.65 -26.35
CA TYR A 455 -22.10 -15.45 -25.98
C TYR A 455 -21.75 -13.96 -25.77
N ASP A 456 -22.60 -13.06 -26.25
CA ASP A 456 -22.52 -11.61 -26.01
C ASP A 456 -22.72 -11.21 -24.53
N ALA A 457 -23.36 -12.07 -23.74
CA ALA A 457 -23.48 -11.90 -22.29
C ALA A 457 -22.27 -12.44 -21.50
N ALA A 458 -21.37 -13.21 -22.14
CA ALA A 458 -20.20 -13.78 -21.48
C ALA A 458 -19.01 -12.79 -21.50
N PRO A 459 -18.12 -12.84 -20.50
CA PRO A 459 -16.88 -12.07 -20.55
C PRO A 459 -16.04 -12.46 -21.76
N LEU A 460 -15.69 -11.47 -22.59
CA LEU A 460 -14.80 -11.66 -23.72
C LEU A 460 -13.34 -11.62 -23.26
N VAL A 461 -12.64 -12.72 -23.46
CA VAL A 461 -11.27 -12.90 -22.97
C VAL A 461 -10.25 -12.68 -24.10
N ALA A 462 -9.20 -11.92 -23.83
CA ALA A 462 -8.12 -11.72 -24.80
C ALA A 462 -7.12 -12.90 -24.74
N ALA A 463 -6.66 -13.35 -25.91
CA ALA A 463 -5.67 -14.42 -26.05
C ALA A 463 -4.59 -14.04 -27.09
N PRO A 464 -3.37 -14.60 -26.99
CA PRO A 464 -2.34 -14.41 -28.01
C PRO A 464 -2.83 -14.88 -29.39
N GLY A 465 -2.61 -14.08 -30.43
CA GLY A 465 -3.14 -14.33 -31.78
C GLY A 465 -2.62 -15.61 -32.41
N THR A 466 -1.34 -15.93 -32.20
CA THR A 466 -0.67 -17.14 -32.71
C THR A 466 -1.24 -18.39 -32.05
N TRP A 467 -1.44 -18.36 -30.74
CA TRP A 467 -2.11 -19.45 -30.02
C TRP A 467 -3.55 -19.61 -30.51
N LEU A 468 -4.30 -18.51 -30.64
CA LEU A 468 -5.69 -18.54 -31.07
C LEU A 468 -5.82 -19.10 -32.49
N ALA A 469 -4.94 -18.72 -33.41
CA ALA A 469 -4.89 -19.25 -34.76
C ALA A 469 -4.63 -20.77 -34.76
N ALA A 470 -3.70 -21.25 -33.94
CA ALA A 470 -3.44 -22.69 -33.80
C ALA A 470 -4.65 -23.45 -33.21
N ALA A 471 -5.31 -22.89 -32.20
CA ALA A 471 -6.53 -23.46 -31.63
C ALA A 471 -7.69 -23.48 -32.64
N ALA A 472 -7.81 -22.45 -33.48
CA ALA A 472 -8.82 -22.36 -34.53
C ALA A 472 -8.54 -23.32 -35.69
N ALA A 473 -7.27 -23.59 -36.00
CA ALA A 473 -6.86 -24.50 -37.07
C ALA A 473 -7.07 -25.99 -36.75
N ARG A 474 -7.37 -26.36 -35.49
CA ARG A 474 -7.68 -27.75 -35.13
C ARG A 474 -8.85 -28.28 -35.97
N PRO A 475 -8.77 -29.49 -36.55
CA PRO A 475 -9.81 -29.99 -37.45
C PRO A 475 -11.16 -30.22 -36.75
N ALA A 476 -11.12 -30.65 -35.48
CA ALA A 476 -12.31 -30.89 -34.67
C ALA A 476 -12.01 -30.60 -33.18
N PRO A 477 -13.05 -30.42 -32.34
CA PRO A 477 -12.92 -30.52 -30.89
C PRO A 477 -12.35 -31.88 -30.47
N ALA A 478 -11.80 -31.98 -29.26
CA ALA A 478 -11.30 -33.24 -28.73
C ALA A 478 -12.41 -34.27 -28.48
N ASP A 479 -12.07 -35.56 -28.59
CA ASP A 479 -12.97 -36.65 -28.23
C ASP A 479 -13.44 -36.51 -26.78
N GLY A 480 -14.72 -36.82 -26.53
CA GLY A 480 -15.40 -36.59 -25.25
C GLY A 480 -16.15 -35.25 -25.15
N THR A 481 -15.93 -34.32 -26.09
CA THR A 481 -16.64 -33.02 -26.10
C THR A 481 -18.12 -33.21 -26.45
N LEU A 482 -19.01 -32.56 -25.69
CA LEU A 482 -20.44 -32.57 -25.94
C LEU A 482 -20.86 -31.27 -26.64
N LEU A 483 -21.50 -31.39 -27.80
CA LEU A 483 -21.88 -30.25 -28.64
C LEU A 483 -23.39 -30.22 -28.89
N VAL A 484 -23.95 -29.03 -28.97
CA VAL A 484 -25.31 -28.80 -29.49
C VAL A 484 -25.28 -27.61 -30.44
N SER A 485 -26.11 -27.62 -31.47
CA SER A 485 -26.25 -26.53 -32.42
C SER A 485 -27.71 -26.07 -32.50
N PRO A 486 -27.99 -24.78 -32.83
CA PRO A 486 -29.33 -24.22 -32.72
C PRO A 486 -30.36 -24.83 -33.69
N ASP A 487 -29.89 -25.48 -34.75
CA ASP A 487 -30.69 -26.17 -35.76
C ASP A 487 -31.17 -27.57 -35.31
N SER A 488 -30.68 -28.10 -34.18
CA SER A 488 -31.02 -29.43 -33.69
C SER A 488 -30.98 -29.54 -32.16
N ALA A 489 -32.00 -30.17 -31.57
CA ALA A 489 -31.98 -30.52 -30.15
C ALA A 489 -31.04 -31.70 -29.82
N THR A 490 -30.43 -32.33 -30.82
CA THR A 490 -29.53 -33.48 -30.63
C THR A 490 -28.20 -33.02 -30.03
N VAL A 491 -27.84 -33.60 -28.89
CA VAL A 491 -26.49 -33.48 -28.34
C VAL A 491 -25.57 -34.48 -29.04
N TRP A 492 -24.44 -33.99 -29.52
CA TRP A 492 -23.43 -34.78 -30.21
C TRP A 492 -22.22 -34.99 -29.30
N LEU A 493 -21.80 -36.24 -29.12
CA LEU A 493 -20.51 -36.59 -28.54
C LEU A 493 -19.46 -36.59 -29.65
N VAL A 494 -18.41 -35.81 -29.50
CA VAL A 494 -17.23 -35.88 -30.38
C VAL A 494 -16.45 -37.15 -30.04
N THR A 495 -16.16 -37.97 -31.04
CA THR A 495 -15.54 -39.29 -30.86
C THR A 495 -14.87 -39.77 -32.15
N GLY A 496 -13.91 -40.68 -32.03
CA GLY A 496 -13.27 -41.31 -33.19
C GLY A 496 -12.34 -40.34 -33.92
N HIS A 497 -11.65 -39.47 -33.17
CA HIS A 497 -10.70 -38.49 -33.69
C HIS A 497 -11.34 -37.48 -34.65
N GLY A 498 -12.39 -36.81 -34.18
CA GLY A 498 -13.05 -35.72 -34.91
C GLY A 498 -14.33 -36.11 -35.65
N GLY A 499 -14.87 -37.31 -35.40
CA GLY A 499 -16.24 -37.65 -35.75
C GLY A 499 -17.24 -37.25 -34.65
N LYS A 500 -18.53 -37.47 -34.89
CA LYS A 500 -19.60 -37.22 -33.92
C LYS A 500 -20.58 -38.40 -33.83
N LYS A 501 -21.12 -38.62 -32.64
CA LYS A 501 -22.16 -39.61 -32.34
C LYS A 501 -23.32 -38.93 -31.64
N ALA A 502 -24.54 -39.18 -32.10
CA ALA A 502 -25.74 -38.63 -31.47
C ALA A 502 -25.97 -39.30 -30.10
N LEU A 503 -26.24 -38.49 -29.09
CA LEU A 503 -26.67 -38.95 -27.77
C LEU A 503 -28.19 -38.85 -27.64
N THR A 504 -28.74 -39.70 -26.79
CA THR A 504 -30.16 -39.74 -26.42
C THR A 504 -30.36 -39.27 -24.99
N ALA A 505 -31.61 -39.01 -24.58
CA ALA A 505 -31.92 -38.64 -23.20
C ALA A 505 -31.44 -39.70 -22.18
N ALA A 506 -31.35 -40.97 -22.58
CA ALA A 506 -30.87 -42.05 -21.71
C ALA A 506 -29.37 -41.97 -21.42
N ASP A 507 -28.59 -41.19 -22.16
CA ASP A 507 -27.14 -41.04 -21.99
C ASP A 507 -26.78 -39.97 -20.95
N PHE A 508 -27.77 -39.29 -20.37
CA PHE A 508 -27.58 -38.24 -19.36
C PHE A 508 -28.09 -38.67 -17.98
N GLY A 509 -27.54 -38.07 -16.93
CA GLY A 509 -27.95 -38.27 -15.54
C GLY A 509 -26.81 -38.71 -14.62
N PRO A 510 -27.11 -39.06 -13.36
CA PRO A 510 -26.10 -39.43 -12.37
C PRO A 510 -25.22 -40.60 -12.87
N GLY A 511 -23.90 -40.38 -12.88
CA GLY A 511 -22.92 -41.36 -13.37
C GLY A 511 -22.81 -41.46 -14.91
N LYS A 512 -23.50 -40.59 -15.66
CA LYS A 512 -23.42 -40.51 -17.13
C LYS A 512 -22.97 -39.12 -17.59
N TYR A 513 -23.27 -38.73 -18.83
CA TYR A 513 -22.94 -37.40 -19.33
C TYR A 513 -23.75 -36.31 -18.60
N ASP A 514 -23.11 -35.15 -18.45
CA ASP A 514 -23.65 -34.00 -17.76
C ASP A 514 -24.07 -32.92 -18.77
N LEU A 515 -25.34 -32.53 -18.74
CA LEU A 515 -25.87 -31.46 -19.58
C LEU A 515 -25.16 -30.12 -19.31
N ALA A 516 -24.66 -29.90 -18.10
CA ALA A 516 -23.90 -28.71 -17.75
C ALA A 516 -22.54 -28.63 -18.49
N LYS A 517 -22.10 -29.68 -19.19
CA LYS A 517 -20.88 -29.69 -20.02
C LYS A 517 -21.12 -29.52 -21.52
N VAL A 518 -22.38 -29.43 -21.96
CA VAL A 518 -22.71 -29.30 -23.39
C VAL A 518 -22.37 -27.90 -23.92
N VAL A 519 -21.54 -27.80 -24.94
CA VAL A 519 -21.16 -26.52 -25.56
C VAL A 519 -22.08 -26.22 -26.73
N THR A 520 -22.73 -25.05 -26.70
CA THR A 520 -23.52 -24.58 -27.84
C THR A 520 -22.59 -24.00 -28.90
N VAL A 521 -22.66 -24.51 -30.12
CA VAL A 521 -21.76 -24.14 -31.22
C VAL A 521 -22.57 -23.82 -32.49
N PRO A 522 -22.00 -23.07 -33.46
CA PRO A 522 -22.65 -22.85 -34.74
C PRO A 522 -22.95 -24.16 -35.47
N ALA A 523 -24.08 -24.20 -36.19
CA ALA A 523 -24.51 -25.38 -36.97
C ALA A 523 -23.46 -25.83 -38.01
N ALA A 524 -22.69 -24.88 -38.55
CA ALA A 524 -21.61 -25.18 -39.49
C ALA A 524 -20.55 -26.13 -38.89
N LEU A 525 -20.27 -26.05 -37.59
CA LEU A 525 -19.32 -26.95 -36.94
C LEU A 525 -19.90 -28.36 -36.81
N THR A 526 -21.11 -28.50 -36.26
CA THR A 526 -21.69 -29.84 -36.11
C THR A 526 -21.91 -30.50 -37.47
N ALA A 527 -22.28 -29.74 -38.50
CA ALA A 527 -22.44 -30.26 -39.87
C ALA A 527 -21.12 -30.74 -40.52
N SER A 528 -19.97 -30.17 -40.15
CA SER A 528 -18.68 -30.55 -40.75
C SER A 528 -18.07 -31.83 -40.18
N LEU A 529 -18.50 -32.26 -38.98
CA LEU A 529 -17.99 -33.47 -38.34
C LEU A 529 -18.67 -34.73 -38.93
N PRO A 530 -17.91 -35.75 -39.38
CA PRO A 530 -18.48 -36.98 -39.90
C PRO A 530 -19.24 -37.75 -38.81
N THR A 531 -20.37 -38.35 -39.18
CA THR A 531 -21.15 -39.17 -38.25
C THR A 531 -20.50 -40.55 -38.12
N VAL A 532 -20.21 -40.96 -36.89
CA VAL A 532 -19.65 -42.29 -36.59
C VAL A 532 -20.80 -43.20 -36.23
N THR A 533 -20.95 -44.30 -36.98
CA THR A 533 -21.87 -45.38 -36.64
C THR A 533 -21.17 -46.41 -35.78
N SER A 534 -21.82 -46.80 -34.68
CA SER A 534 -21.39 -47.70 -33.59
C SER A 534 -20.27 -47.19 -32.69
#